data_AF-A0A9W7MCZ9-F1
#
_entry.id   AF-A0A9W7MCZ9-F1
#
_cell.length_a   1.000
_cell.length_b   1.000
_cell.length_c   1.000
_cell.angle_alpha   90.00
_cell.angle_beta   90.00
_cell.angle_gamma   90.00
#
_symmetry.space_group_name_H-M   'P 1'
#
loop_
_entity.id
_entity.type
_entity.pdbx_description
1 polymer ?
#
loop_
_entity_poly.entity_id
_entity_poly.type
_entity_poly.pdbx_seq_one_letter_code
_entity_poly.pdbx_strand_id
1 'polypeptide(L)'
;MATLSFNSTRIKSPSIQSQKPISKSHFYTKPNNVSFLFSSKTHQQLHHSKPKPNSVSESSVSVPEEEAFDDIEEDDPTSELSYLDLETDPASVTEWELDFCSRPILDTRGKKIWELVVCDSSLSLQYTKFFPNNVINSITLKDAIVTISEDLGVPLPQKLRFFRSQMQTIITKACKELGIKPVPSKRCLSLLLWLEERYESVYMRHPGFQKGSKPLLALDNPFPMELPENLFGEKWAFVQLPFSAVREEISSLDERSVFGAGLDLDLLGIEVDDNTLIPGLAVASSRAKPLAAWMNGLEVCSVEAETGRGCLLLSVGISTRYVYATYKKTPTTTSEAEAWEAAKKACGGLHFLAIQEDLDSDDCVGFWLLLDLPPPPV
;
A
#
# COMPACT_ATOMS: atom_id res chain seq x y z
N MET A 1 0.02 16.68 -24.64
CA MET A 1 0.74 17.94 -24.39
C MET A 1 0.97 18.05 -22.89
N ALA A 2 2.17 17.76 -22.40
CA ALA A 2 2.52 18.04 -21.02
C ALA A 2 2.97 19.49 -20.90
N THR A 3 2.39 20.24 -19.95
CA THR A 3 2.87 21.58 -19.58
C THR A 3 3.87 21.44 -18.44
N LEU A 4 5.16 21.36 -18.77
CA LEU A 4 6.25 21.40 -17.79
C LEU A 4 6.34 22.81 -17.18
N SER A 5 6.02 22.96 -15.88
CA SER A 5 6.34 24.17 -15.11
C SER A 5 7.73 24.05 -14.49
N PHE A 6 8.69 24.80 -15.03
CA PHE A 6 10.07 24.80 -14.54
C PHE A 6 10.22 25.65 -13.27
N ASN A 7 10.21 25.01 -12.10
CA ASN A 7 10.51 25.66 -10.82
C ASN A 7 12.04 25.84 -10.62
N SER A 8 12.59 26.89 -11.22
CA SER A 8 14.00 27.28 -11.03
C SER A 8 14.19 28.25 -9.85
N THR A 9 14.46 27.72 -8.65
CA THR A 9 14.95 28.50 -7.51
C THR A 9 16.43 28.25 -7.23
N ARG A 10 17.30 29.17 -7.69
CA ARG A 10 18.72 29.23 -7.30
C ARG A 10 19.08 30.61 -6.73
N ILE A 11 20.08 30.61 -5.85
CA ILE A 11 20.53 31.76 -5.04
C ILE A 11 21.29 32.80 -5.89
N LYS A 12 21.28 34.07 -5.46
CA LYS A 12 22.04 35.23 -6.00
C LYS A 12 23.56 34.95 -6.08
N SER A 13 24.43 35.57 -6.90
CA SER A 13 24.41 36.59 -7.99
C SER A 13 25.89 36.76 -8.47
N PRO A 14 26.28 37.43 -9.59
CA PRO A 14 25.59 38.42 -10.44
C PRO A 14 25.63 38.12 -11.97
N SER A 15 25.28 39.11 -12.79
CA SER A 15 24.87 39.03 -14.20
C SER A 15 25.97 38.96 -15.28
N ILE A 16 25.63 38.37 -16.44
CA ILE A 16 25.90 38.90 -17.80
C ILE A 16 24.78 38.41 -18.77
N GLN A 17 24.48 39.19 -19.82
CA GLN A 17 23.43 38.97 -20.83
C GLN A 17 23.92 37.95 -21.91
N SER A 18 23.11 37.25 -22.72
CA SER A 18 22.08 37.79 -23.63
C SER A 18 21.39 36.71 -24.51
N GLN A 19 20.24 37.07 -25.10
CA GLN A 19 19.64 36.61 -26.37
C GLN A 19 18.93 35.22 -26.53
N LYS A 20 17.61 35.33 -26.79
CA LYS A 20 16.68 34.43 -27.53
C LYS A 20 16.78 34.76 -29.05
N PRO A 21 16.39 33.88 -30.03
CA PRO A 21 14.97 33.65 -30.39
C PRO A 21 14.58 32.24 -30.98
N ILE A 22 13.43 31.67 -30.60
CA ILE A 22 12.13 31.58 -31.34
C ILE A 22 12.08 30.61 -32.55
N SER A 23 11.25 29.55 -32.46
CA SER A 23 10.13 29.17 -33.39
C SER A 23 9.65 27.75 -33.01
N LYS A 24 8.39 27.47 -32.63
CA LYS A 24 7.09 27.53 -33.34
C LYS A 24 7.02 26.67 -34.62
N SER A 25 6.36 25.51 -34.52
CA SER A 25 5.29 25.14 -35.46
C SER A 25 4.27 24.21 -34.80
N HIS A 26 3.01 24.30 -35.23
CA HIS A 26 1.90 23.44 -34.81
C HIS A 26 1.61 22.44 -35.94
N PHE A 27 1.12 21.24 -35.62
CA PHE A 27 0.07 20.63 -36.45
C PHE A 27 -0.99 19.92 -35.60
N TYR A 28 -2.25 20.16 -35.97
CA TYR A 28 -3.43 19.50 -35.43
C TYR A 28 -3.72 18.23 -36.24
N THR A 29 -4.18 17.17 -35.58
CA THR A 29 -5.25 16.32 -36.13
C THR A 29 -5.96 15.52 -35.03
N LYS A 30 -7.28 15.43 -35.16
CA LYS A 30 -8.26 14.62 -34.39
C LYS A 30 -9.27 14.11 -35.43
N PRO A 31 -10.13 13.14 -35.10
CA PRO A 31 -9.91 11.93 -34.31
C PRO A 31 -10.41 10.69 -35.11
N ASN A 32 -10.53 9.52 -34.49
CA ASN A 32 -11.64 8.63 -34.86
C ASN A 32 -12.07 7.75 -33.67
N ASN A 33 -13.39 7.60 -33.50
CA ASN A 33 -13.99 6.77 -32.45
C ASN A 33 -14.00 5.30 -32.86
N VAL A 34 -13.69 4.40 -31.94
CA VAL A 34 -14.28 3.05 -31.91
C VAL A 34 -14.64 2.72 -30.47
N SER A 35 -15.89 2.34 -30.25
CA SER A 35 -16.44 1.95 -28.95
C SER A 35 -16.44 0.43 -28.80
N PHE A 36 -15.94 -0.09 -27.68
CA PHE A 36 -16.24 -1.45 -27.24
C PHE A 36 -16.62 -1.47 -25.76
N LEU A 37 -17.76 -2.09 -25.48
CA LEU A 37 -18.22 -2.43 -24.13
C LEU A 37 -17.66 -3.82 -23.79
N PHE A 38 -17.00 -3.95 -22.65
CA PHE A 38 -16.89 -5.23 -21.97
C PHE A 38 -17.25 -5.08 -20.49
N SER A 39 -17.91 -6.11 -19.98
CA SER A 39 -18.43 -6.20 -18.62
C SER A 39 -17.99 -7.54 -18.07
N SER A 40 -17.26 -7.53 -16.96
CA SER A 40 -16.91 -8.74 -16.21
C SER A 40 -16.93 -8.42 -14.73
N LYS A 41 -18.04 -8.78 -14.07
CA LYS A 41 -18.00 -9.06 -12.62
C LYS A 41 -17.54 -10.49 -12.46
N THR A 42 -16.49 -10.72 -11.67
CA THR A 42 -16.05 -12.06 -11.31
C THR A 42 -16.00 -12.16 -9.79
N HIS A 43 -17.05 -12.71 -9.18
CA HIS A 43 -16.98 -13.20 -7.80
C HIS A 43 -16.35 -14.60 -7.84
N GLN A 44 -15.28 -14.82 -7.09
CA GLN A 44 -14.74 -16.16 -6.85
C GLN A 44 -15.27 -16.66 -5.50
N GLN A 45 -15.73 -17.92 -5.45
CA GLN A 45 -16.25 -18.56 -4.25
C GLN A 45 -15.12 -19.26 -3.48
N LEU A 46 -15.11 -19.10 -2.16
CA LEU A 46 -14.21 -19.78 -1.24
C LEU A 46 -14.76 -21.18 -0.91
N HIS A 47 -13.88 -22.20 -0.91
CA HIS A 47 -14.23 -23.55 -0.45
C HIS A 47 -13.43 -23.92 0.81
N HIS A 48 -14.11 -24.05 1.95
CA HIS A 48 -13.50 -24.57 3.16
C HIS A 48 -13.54 -26.10 3.20
N SER A 49 -12.38 -26.74 3.42
CA SER A 49 -12.30 -28.19 3.63
C SER A 49 -12.13 -28.53 5.11
N LYS A 50 -12.98 -29.43 5.64
CA LYS A 50 -12.83 -30.04 6.97
C LYS A 50 -12.68 -31.56 6.83
N PRO A 51 -11.87 -32.23 7.68
CA PRO A 51 -11.55 -33.65 7.55
C PRO A 51 -12.69 -34.56 8.03
N LYS A 52 -12.92 -35.68 7.31
CA LYS A 52 -13.92 -36.71 7.65
C LYS A 52 -13.38 -37.78 8.62
N PRO A 53 -14.18 -38.24 9.60
CA PRO A 53 -14.01 -39.55 10.23
C PRO A 53 -14.77 -40.65 9.46
N ASN A 54 -14.28 -41.89 9.56
CA ASN A 54 -14.89 -43.10 8.96
C ASN A 54 -16.11 -43.61 9.76
N SER A 55 -17.09 -44.23 9.09
CA SER A 55 -17.57 -45.61 9.38
C SER A 55 -18.94 -45.98 8.76
N VAL A 56 -18.91 -47.00 7.88
CA VAL A 56 -19.91 -48.08 7.67
C VAL A 56 -21.34 -47.78 7.15
N SER A 57 -21.66 -48.56 6.10
CA SER A 57 -22.87 -48.77 5.31
C SER A 57 -24.21 -49.02 6.03
N GLU A 58 -25.32 -48.62 5.39
CA GLU A 58 -26.41 -49.53 4.97
C GLU A 58 -27.29 -48.92 3.84
N SER A 59 -28.30 -49.65 3.35
CA SER A 59 -28.80 -49.56 1.96
C SER A 59 -29.91 -48.55 1.62
N SER A 60 -29.75 -47.91 0.46
CA SER A 60 -30.73 -47.55 -0.59
C SER A 60 -32.25 -47.60 -0.31
N VAL A 61 -32.92 -46.44 -0.43
CA VAL A 61 -34.14 -46.23 -1.27
C VAL A 61 -34.10 -44.79 -1.83
N SER A 62 -34.43 -44.62 -3.11
CA SER A 62 -34.42 -43.34 -3.83
C SER A 62 -35.83 -42.73 -3.98
N VAL A 63 -35.97 -41.43 -3.70
CA VAL A 63 -37.13 -40.58 -4.03
C VAL A 63 -36.58 -39.24 -4.60
N PRO A 64 -37.20 -38.62 -5.62
CA PRO A 64 -36.58 -37.49 -6.33
C PRO A 64 -36.83 -36.14 -5.65
N GLU A 65 -35.77 -35.31 -5.65
CA GLU A 65 -35.76 -33.85 -5.79
C GLU A 65 -37.03 -33.07 -5.35
N GLU A 66 -37.03 -32.62 -4.09
CA GLU A 66 -37.38 -31.22 -3.84
C GLU A 66 -36.07 -30.43 -3.85
N GLU A 67 -35.99 -29.38 -4.68
CA GLU A 67 -34.82 -28.49 -4.73
C GLU A 67 -34.66 -27.82 -3.37
N ALA A 68 -33.68 -28.27 -2.58
CA ALA A 68 -33.20 -27.50 -1.46
C ALA A 68 -32.69 -26.17 -2.02
N PHE A 69 -33.33 -25.07 -1.60
CA PHE A 69 -32.69 -23.76 -1.65
C PHE A 69 -31.29 -23.93 -1.06
N ASP A 70 -30.25 -23.52 -1.80
CA ASP A 70 -28.91 -23.45 -1.23
C ASP A 70 -29.02 -22.60 0.04
N ASP A 71 -28.83 -23.25 1.20
CA ASP A 71 -28.58 -22.55 2.45
C ASP A 71 -27.32 -21.72 2.20
N ILE A 72 -27.51 -20.42 2.00
CA ILE A 72 -26.42 -19.44 2.05
C ILE A 72 -25.87 -19.60 3.46
N GLU A 73 -24.75 -20.31 3.61
CA GLU A 73 -24.05 -20.41 4.89
C GLU A 73 -23.86 -18.99 5.40
N GLU A 74 -24.57 -18.62 6.47
CA GLU A 74 -24.45 -17.30 7.08
C GLU A 74 -23.04 -17.19 7.63
N ASP A 75 -22.16 -16.59 6.81
CA ASP A 75 -20.75 -16.35 7.09
C ASP A 75 -20.59 -15.74 8.49
N ASP A 76 -20.16 -16.60 9.42
CA ASP A 76 -20.13 -16.33 10.85
C ASP A 76 -19.10 -15.23 11.13
N PRO A 77 -19.52 -14.03 11.54
CA PRO A 77 -18.61 -12.90 11.75
C PRO A 77 -17.71 -13.10 12.98
N THR A 78 -17.86 -14.20 13.73
CA THR A 78 -16.97 -14.61 14.82
C THR A 78 -15.93 -15.65 14.38
N SER A 79 -15.99 -16.13 13.14
CA SER A 79 -15.07 -17.13 12.60
C SER A 79 -13.64 -16.59 12.46
N GLU A 80 -12.68 -17.48 12.73
CA GLU A 80 -11.25 -17.27 12.51
C GLU A 80 -10.85 -17.86 11.16
N LEU A 81 -10.13 -17.09 10.34
CA LEU A 81 -9.67 -17.54 9.03
C LEU A 81 -8.28 -18.16 9.14
N SER A 82 -8.08 -19.28 8.46
CA SER A 82 -6.76 -19.83 8.18
C SER A 82 -6.79 -20.36 6.75
N TYR A 83 -6.17 -19.63 5.84
CA TYR A 83 -6.23 -19.86 4.40
C TYR A 83 -4.84 -19.71 3.77
N LEU A 84 -4.53 -20.64 2.87
CA LEU A 84 -3.44 -20.57 1.92
C LEU A 84 -3.99 -21.04 0.57
N ASP A 85 -3.76 -20.25 -0.47
CA ASP A 85 -4.07 -20.63 -1.84
C ASP A 85 -3.30 -21.90 -2.27
N LEU A 86 -4.02 -22.83 -2.92
CA LEU A 86 -3.50 -24.13 -3.36
C LEU A 86 -2.53 -24.03 -4.53
N GLU A 87 -2.58 -22.95 -5.32
CA GLU A 87 -1.65 -22.72 -6.44
C GLU A 87 -0.36 -22.02 -5.99
N THR A 88 -0.35 -21.44 -4.78
CA THR A 88 0.81 -20.73 -4.22
C THR A 88 1.82 -21.71 -3.63
N ASP A 89 3.09 -21.62 -4.06
CA ASP A 89 4.21 -22.34 -3.44
C ASP A 89 4.43 -21.79 -2.01
N PRO A 90 4.29 -22.60 -0.94
CA PRO A 90 4.54 -22.17 0.43
C PRO A 90 5.91 -21.52 0.63
N ALA A 91 6.95 -21.97 -0.10
CA ALA A 91 8.30 -21.43 0.01
C ALA A 91 8.45 -20.02 -0.60
N SER A 92 7.52 -19.59 -1.45
CA SER A 92 7.53 -18.26 -2.08
C SER A 92 7.06 -17.14 -1.12
N VAL A 93 6.26 -17.49 -0.12
CA VAL A 93 5.63 -16.56 0.84
C VAL A 93 6.64 -16.06 1.89
N THR A 94 7.57 -15.22 1.45
CA THR A 94 8.76 -14.81 2.23
C THR A 94 8.62 -13.48 2.98
N GLU A 95 7.57 -12.69 2.70
CA GLU A 95 7.23 -11.48 3.44
C GLU A 95 5.76 -11.52 3.88
N TRP A 96 5.49 -11.28 5.16
CA TRP A 96 4.12 -11.15 5.70
C TRP A 96 3.85 -9.71 6.13
N GLU A 97 2.60 -9.28 6.02
CA GLU A 97 2.04 -8.07 6.61
C GLU A 97 1.21 -8.44 7.84
N LEU A 98 1.34 -7.70 8.94
CA LEU A 98 0.72 -8.03 10.23
C LEU A 98 0.09 -6.82 10.92
N ASP A 99 -1.17 -6.96 11.35
CA ASP A 99 -1.81 -6.11 12.35
C ASP A 99 -2.20 -6.94 13.58
N PHE A 100 -1.93 -6.41 14.77
CA PHE A 100 -2.36 -7.01 16.03
C PHE A 100 -2.92 -5.89 16.90
N CYS A 101 -4.25 -5.68 16.83
CA CYS A 101 -4.91 -4.51 17.41
C CYS A 101 -6.29 -4.85 17.96
N SER A 102 -6.82 -3.99 18.83
CA SER A 102 -8.21 -4.07 19.28
C SER A 102 -9.17 -3.76 18.15
N ARG A 103 -10.23 -4.56 17.99
CA ARG A 103 -11.33 -4.30 17.06
C ARG A 103 -12.43 -3.44 17.72
N PRO A 104 -13.35 -2.84 16.94
CA PRO A 104 -14.52 -2.10 17.45
C PRO A 104 -15.59 -3.05 18.02
N ILE A 105 -15.17 -4.06 18.79
CA ILE A 105 -15.97 -5.20 19.24
C ILE A 105 -15.74 -5.38 20.75
N LEU A 106 -16.82 -5.64 21.49
CA LEU A 106 -16.77 -6.05 22.90
C LEU A 106 -17.12 -7.53 23.08
N ASP A 107 -16.44 -8.18 24.03
CA ASP A 107 -16.81 -9.49 24.54
C ASP A 107 -18.09 -9.43 25.40
N THR A 108 -18.58 -10.60 25.81
CA THR A 108 -19.75 -10.75 26.71
C THR A 108 -19.56 -10.09 28.10
N ARG A 109 -18.36 -9.60 28.41
CA ARG A 109 -17.98 -8.94 29.67
C ARG A 109 -17.75 -7.43 29.48
N GLY A 110 -18.03 -6.89 28.29
CA GLY A 110 -17.84 -5.48 27.94
C GLY A 110 -16.36 -5.07 27.81
N LYS A 111 -15.46 -5.99 27.49
CA LYS A 111 -14.03 -5.73 27.24
C LYS A 111 -13.74 -5.80 25.74
N LYS A 112 -12.82 -4.96 25.26
CA LYS A 112 -12.40 -4.96 23.85
C LYS A 112 -11.77 -6.30 23.48
N ILE A 113 -12.20 -6.84 22.34
CA ILE A 113 -11.56 -7.97 21.68
C ILE A 113 -10.39 -7.44 20.84
N TRP A 114 -9.29 -8.18 20.84
CA TRP A 114 -8.16 -7.98 19.94
C TRP A 114 -8.18 -9.02 18.84
N GLU A 115 -7.57 -8.71 17.72
CA GLU A 115 -7.42 -9.64 16.61
C GLU A 115 -6.01 -9.52 16.05
N LEU A 116 -5.42 -10.67 15.76
CA LEU A 116 -4.27 -10.82 14.88
C LEU A 116 -4.81 -11.00 13.45
N VAL A 117 -4.34 -10.19 12.51
CA VAL A 117 -4.63 -10.32 11.08
C VAL A 117 -3.29 -10.34 10.37
N VAL A 118 -3.05 -11.39 9.57
CA VAL A 118 -1.80 -11.62 8.84
C VAL A 118 -2.13 -12.01 7.42
N CYS A 119 -1.45 -11.41 6.45
CA CYS A 119 -1.49 -11.82 5.06
C CYS A 119 -0.11 -11.67 4.41
N ASP A 120 0.03 -12.13 3.18
CA ASP A 120 1.12 -11.71 2.29
C ASP A 120 0.64 -10.62 1.31
N SER A 121 1.49 -10.21 0.37
CA SER A 121 1.18 -9.13 -0.56
C SER A 121 0.15 -9.50 -1.64
N SER A 122 0.02 -10.78 -1.99
CA SER A 122 -0.99 -11.26 -2.96
C SER A 122 -2.31 -11.67 -2.31
N LEU A 123 -2.41 -11.65 -0.98
CA LEU A 123 -3.50 -12.28 -0.22
C LEU A 123 -3.63 -13.80 -0.48
N SER A 124 -2.56 -14.44 -0.98
CA SER A 124 -2.46 -15.89 -1.11
C SER A 124 -2.40 -16.57 0.26
N LEU A 125 -1.77 -15.93 1.24
CA LEU A 125 -1.86 -16.28 2.66
C LEU A 125 -2.81 -15.30 3.35
N GLN A 126 -3.78 -15.85 4.09
CA GLN A 126 -4.70 -15.07 4.93
C GLN A 126 -4.95 -15.79 6.26
N TYR A 127 -4.69 -15.12 7.37
CA TYR A 127 -4.92 -15.65 8.71
C TYR A 127 -5.51 -14.60 9.65
N THR A 128 -6.55 -14.96 10.40
CA THR A 128 -7.09 -14.14 11.48
C THR A 128 -7.34 -14.93 12.75
N LYS A 129 -7.15 -14.29 13.91
CA LYS A 129 -7.37 -14.92 15.22
C LYS A 129 -7.75 -13.91 16.29
N PHE A 130 -8.80 -14.18 17.05
CA PHE A 130 -9.26 -13.31 18.14
C PHE A 130 -8.57 -13.62 19.47
N PHE A 131 -8.31 -12.57 20.24
CA PHE A 131 -7.63 -12.63 21.53
C PHE A 131 -8.32 -11.75 22.58
N PRO A 132 -8.44 -12.22 23.84
CA PRO A 132 -8.91 -11.37 24.92
C PRO A 132 -7.83 -10.36 25.34
N ASN A 133 -8.23 -9.16 25.74
CA ASN A 133 -7.32 -8.04 26.07
C ASN A 133 -6.24 -8.36 27.13
N ASN A 134 -6.41 -9.38 27.97
CA ASN A 134 -5.45 -9.74 29.03
C ASN A 134 -4.28 -10.62 28.56
N VAL A 135 -4.27 -11.13 27.32
CA VAL A 135 -3.18 -11.98 26.80
C VAL A 135 -2.29 -11.28 25.77
N ILE A 136 -2.46 -9.99 25.53
CA ILE A 136 -1.74 -9.25 24.49
C ILE A 136 -0.31 -8.94 24.92
N ASN A 137 0.64 -9.74 24.43
CA ASN A 137 2.07 -9.60 24.71
C ASN A 137 2.91 -10.31 23.62
N SER A 138 4.25 -10.20 23.70
CA SER A 138 5.17 -10.74 22.70
C SER A 138 5.23 -12.28 22.64
N ILE A 139 4.92 -12.97 23.74
CA ILE A 139 4.93 -14.44 23.79
C ILE A 139 3.72 -14.96 23.01
N THR A 140 2.52 -14.47 23.35
CA THR A 140 1.27 -14.80 22.64
C THR A 140 1.37 -14.54 21.13
N LEU A 141 1.96 -13.41 20.73
CA LEU A 141 2.15 -13.08 19.32
C LEU A 141 3.15 -14.04 18.64
N LYS A 142 4.27 -14.35 19.29
CA LYS A 142 5.26 -15.31 18.77
C LYS A 142 4.63 -16.68 18.56
N ASP A 143 3.93 -17.18 19.57
CA ASP A 143 3.34 -18.51 19.54
C ASP A 143 2.26 -18.58 18.44
N ALA A 144 1.48 -17.51 18.24
CA ALA A 144 0.54 -17.40 17.13
C ALA A 144 1.23 -17.38 15.75
N ILE A 145 2.36 -16.68 15.57
CA ILE A 145 3.14 -16.68 14.32
C ILE A 145 3.66 -18.10 14.01
N VAL A 146 4.08 -18.86 15.02
CA VAL A 146 4.47 -20.27 14.87
C VAL A 146 3.26 -21.12 14.46
N THR A 147 2.10 -20.94 15.09
CA THR A 147 0.85 -21.63 14.71
C THR A 147 0.47 -21.37 13.24
N ILE A 148 0.63 -20.17 12.70
CA ILE A 148 0.38 -19.90 11.26
C ILE A 148 1.29 -20.78 10.37
N SER A 149 2.57 -20.86 10.72
CA SER A 149 3.57 -21.68 10.01
C SER A 149 3.27 -23.18 10.09
N GLU A 150 2.84 -23.66 11.26
CA GLU A 150 2.48 -25.06 11.49
C GLU A 150 1.15 -25.46 10.82
N ASP A 151 0.11 -24.63 10.95
CA ASP A 151 -1.25 -24.91 10.44
C ASP A 151 -1.32 -24.84 8.91
N LEU A 152 -0.66 -23.84 8.29
CA LEU A 152 -0.66 -23.64 6.83
C LEU A 152 0.51 -24.34 6.11
N GLY A 153 1.45 -24.93 6.84
CA GLY A 153 2.64 -25.58 6.27
C GLY A 153 3.62 -24.63 5.57
N VAL A 154 3.50 -23.32 5.82
CA VAL A 154 4.38 -22.27 5.28
C VAL A 154 5.61 -22.09 6.16
N PRO A 155 6.79 -21.75 5.61
CA PRO A 155 7.94 -21.36 6.41
C PRO A 155 7.69 -20.04 7.15
N LEU A 156 8.43 -19.80 8.23
CA LEU A 156 8.47 -18.48 8.86
C LEU A 156 9.04 -17.45 7.85
N PRO A 157 8.45 -16.24 7.76
CA PRO A 157 8.83 -15.26 6.75
C PRO A 157 10.21 -14.66 7.05
N GLN A 158 10.91 -14.22 6.01
CA GLN A 158 12.17 -13.49 6.16
C GLN A 158 11.94 -12.09 6.73
N LYS A 159 10.83 -11.45 6.35
CA LYS A 159 10.43 -10.11 6.80
C LYS A 159 8.97 -10.10 7.25
N LEU A 160 8.68 -9.32 8.28
CA LEU A 160 7.32 -9.11 8.77
C LEU A 160 7.05 -7.60 8.88
N ARG A 161 6.18 -7.11 8.00
CA ARG A 161 5.77 -5.72 7.88
C ARG A 161 4.63 -5.41 8.84
N PHE A 162 4.63 -4.21 9.42
CA PHE A 162 3.54 -3.74 10.28
C PHE A 162 3.49 -2.21 10.28
N PHE A 163 2.27 -1.65 10.40
CA PHE A 163 2.03 -0.21 10.30
C PHE A 163 1.74 0.52 11.62
N ARG A 164 1.45 -0.20 12.73
CA ARG A 164 1.18 0.40 14.05
C ARG A 164 2.42 0.51 14.92
N SER A 165 2.89 1.74 15.15
CA SER A 165 4.07 2.04 15.98
C SER A 165 3.93 1.58 17.43
N GLN A 166 2.72 1.63 17.99
CA GLN A 166 2.48 1.25 19.38
C GLN A 166 2.69 -0.25 19.62
N MET A 167 2.59 -1.07 18.55
CA MET A 167 2.88 -2.51 18.59
C MET A 167 4.35 -2.85 18.34
N GLN A 168 5.19 -1.88 17.96
CA GLN A 168 6.60 -2.09 17.58
C GLN A 168 7.38 -2.91 18.62
N THR A 169 7.23 -2.61 19.91
CA THR A 169 7.94 -3.35 20.98
C THR A 169 7.51 -4.82 21.07
N ILE A 170 6.21 -5.10 20.94
CA ILE A 170 5.64 -6.44 21.02
C ILE A 170 6.07 -7.25 19.78
N ILE A 171 5.87 -6.69 18.59
CA ILE A 171 6.20 -7.32 17.30
C ILE A 171 7.71 -7.55 17.18
N THR A 172 8.54 -6.53 17.42
CA THR A 172 10.01 -6.65 17.32
C THR A 172 10.56 -7.73 18.24
N LYS A 173 10.01 -7.87 19.47
CA LYS A 173 10.46 -8.91 20.40
C LYS A 173 10.04 -10.31 19.92
N ALA A 174 8.80 -10.48 19.46
CA ALA A 174 8.33 -11.75 18.89
C ALA A 174 9.16 -12.18 17.67
N CYS A 175 9.35 -11.28 16.69
CA CYS A 175 10.13 -11.54 15.49
C CYS A 175 11.59 -11.90 15.82
N LYS A 176 12.22 -11.20 16.78
CA LYS A 176 13.61 -11.46 17.19
C LYS A 176 13.80 -12.85 17.80
N GLU A 177 12.83 -13.37 18.56
CA GLU A 177 12.88 -14.75 19.09
C GLU A 177 12.75 -15.81 17.98
N LEU A 178 12.14 -15.46 16.83
CA LEU A 178 11.94 -16.33 15.67
C LEU A 178 12.98 -16.15 14.55
N GLY A 179 13.89 -15.18 14.66
CA GLY A 179 14.85 -14.84 13.60
C GLY A 179 14.26 -14.04 12.42
N ILE A 180 13.00 -13.64 12.50
CA ILE A 180 12.28 -12.85 11.49
C ILE A 180 12.75 -11.39 11.55
N LYS A 181 12.91 -10.72 10.40
CA LYS A 181 13.20 -9.27 10.36
C LYS A 181 11.91 -8.45 10.50
N PRO A 182 11.67 -7.72 11.60
CA PRO A 182 10.56 -6.79 11.70
C PRO A 182 10.81 -5.56 10.82
N VAL A 183 9.82 -5.14 10.03
CA VAL A 183 9.88 -4.00 9.10
C VAL A 183 8.73 -3.03 9.40
N PRO A 184 8.97 -1.92 10.13
CA PRO A 184 7.95 -0.89 10.31
C PRO A 184 7.71 -0.16 8.98
N SER A 185 6.55 -0.38 8.35
CA SER A 185 6.19 0.28 7.08
C SER A 185 4.69 0.57 6.95
N LYS A 186 4.30 1.70 6.33
CA LYS A 186 2.92 1.91 5.86
C LYS A 186 2.63 1.23 4.52
N ARG A 187 3.65 0.66 3.84
CA ARG A 187 3.48 -0.22 2.67
C ARG A 187 2.99 -1.62 3.11
N CYS A 188 1.93 -1.67 3.92
CA CYS A 188 1.19 -2.89 4.25
C CYS A 188 -0.14 -2.87 3.45
N LEU A 189 -0.05 -2.74 2.13
CA LEU A 189 -1.18 -2.23 1.33
C LEU A 189 -2.31 -3.26 1.22
N SER A 190 -1.97 -4.54 1.04
CA SER A 190 -2.92 -5.64 0.95
C SER A 190 -3.63 -5.83 2.29
N LEU A 191 -2.89 -5.76 3.41
CA LEU A 191 -3.46 -5.77 4.76
C LEU A 191 -4.37 -4.57 5.04
N LEU A 192 -4.01 -3.37 4.58
CA LEU A 192 -4.82 -2.15 4.80
C LEU A 192 -6.16 -2.23 4.06
N LEU A 193 -6.16 -2.69 2.80
CA LEU A 193 -7.39 -2.93 2.03
C LEU A 193 -8.23 -4.05 2.65
N TRP A 194 -7.59 -5.15 3.06
CA TRP A 194 -8.30 -6.27 3.69
C TRP A 194 -8.90 -5.89 5.05
N LEU A 195 -8.27 -4.99 5.82
CA LEU A 195 -8.84 -4.44 7.06
C LEU A 195 -10.05 -3.53 6.81
N GLU A 196 -10.11 -2.84 5.66
CA GLU A 196 -11.30 -2.08 5.22
C GLU A 196 -12.45 -3.04 4.89
N GLU A 197 -12.19 -4.06 4.05
CA GLU A 197 -13.16 -5.09 3.70
C GLU A 197 -13.71 -5.79 4.96
N ARG A 198 -12.82 -6.25 5.85
CA ARG A 198 -13.19 -6.91 7.12
C ARG A 198 -13.99 -6.00 8.06
N TYR A 199 -13.92 -4.68 7.93
CA TYR A 199 -14.77 -3.80 8.72
C TYR A 199 -16.24 -3.87 8.28
N GLU A 200 -16.49 -3.87 6.97
CA GLU A 200 -17.84 -4.04 6.42
C GLU A 200 -18.32 -5.48 6.56
N SER A 201 -17.50 -6.45 6.16
CA SER A 201 -17.89 -7.86 6.11
C SER A 201 -17.87 -8.52 7.50
N VAL A 202 -16.86 -8.34 8.34
CA VAL A 202 -16.78 -9.05 9.63
C VAL A 202 -17.24 -8.17 10.79
N TYR A 203 -16.55 -7.05 11.04
CA TYR A 203 -16.72 -6.33 12.29
C TYR A 203 -18.11 -5.68 12.42
N MET A 204 -18.69 -5.12 11.34
CA MET A 204 -20.04 -4.55 11.37
C MET A 204 -21.16 -5.59 11.55
N ARG A 205 -20.95 -6.85 11.17
CA ARG A 205 -21.91 -7.96 11.41
C ARG A 205 -21.73 -8.62 12.77
N HIS A 206 -20.56 -8.49 13.41
CA HIS A 206 -20.25 -9.16 14.67
C HIS A 206 -21.20 -8.71 15.83
N PRO A 207 -21.81 -9.63 16.61
CA PRO A 207 -22.81 -9.29 17.64
C PRO A 207 -22.36 -8.26 18.70
N GLY A 208 -21.06 -8.29 19.06
CA GLY A 208 -20.42 -7.33 19.98
C GLY A 208 -20.03 -5.97 19.39
N PHE A 209 -20.35 -5.66 18.12
CA PHE A 209 -19.90 -4.44 17.42
C PHE A 209 -20.35 -3.15 18.13
N GLN A 210 -19.45 -2.17 18.16
CA GLN A 210 -19.66 -0.85 18.77
C GLN A 210 -19.44 0.25 17.72
N LYS A 211 -20.52 0.68 17.08
CA LYS A 211 -20.51 1.75 16.07
C LYS A 211 -19.90 3.04 16.64
N GLY A 212 -18.86 3.55 15.99
CA GLY A 212 -18.14 4.75 16.43
C GLY A 212 -17.14 4.53 17.57
N SER A 213 -16.88 3.28 17.97
CA SER A 213 -15.77 2.93 18.85
C SER A 213 -14.44 3.28 18.18
N LYS A 214 -13.64 4.11 18.84
CA LYS A 214 -12.31 4.47 18.34
C LYS A 214 -11.33 3.31 18.53
N PRO A 215 -10.42 3.05 17.58
CA PRO A 215 -9.26 2.18 17.78
C PRO A 215 -8.52 2.52 19.08
N LEU A 216 -7.98 1.52 19.79
CA LEU A 216 -7.06 1.82 20.90
C LEU A 216 -5.75 2.42 20.40
N LEU A 217 -5.31 2.00 19.20
CA LEU A 217 -4.02 2.35 18.61
C LEU A 217 -4.27 3.21 17.36
N ALA A 218 -4.35 4.52 17.56
CA ALA A 218 -4.46 5.50 16.48
C ALA A 218 -3.17 5.53 15.65
N LEU A 219 -3.27 5.75 14.34
CA LEU A 219 -2.08 5.84 13.49
C LEU A 219 -1.31 7.15 13.71
N ASP A 220 0.01 7.06 13.67
CA ASP A 220 0.88 8.21 13.85
C ASP A 220 0.86 9.12 12.62
N ASN A 221 0.65 10.42 12.89
CA ASN A 221 0.92 11.51 11.96
C ASN A 221 1.93 12.49 12.61
N PRO A 222 3.24 12.17 12.57
CA PRO A 222 4.27 12.97 13.22
C PRO A 222 4.42 14.34 12.53
N PHE A 223 4.97 15.31 13.26
CA PHE A 223 5.40 16.58 12.67
C PHE A 223 6.56 16.34 11.69
N PRO A 224 6.55 16.99 10.50
CA PRO A 224 7.67 16.89 9.58
C PRO A 224 8.97 17.42 10.18
N MET A 225 10.05 16.64 10.02
CA MET A 225 11.41 16.98 10.42
C MET A 225 12.28 17.36 9.22
N GLU A 226 13.47 17.90 9.48
CA GLU A 226 14.43 18.25 8.44
C GLU A 226 14.94 17.01 7.69
N LEU A 227 15.10 17.12 6.38
CA LEU A 227 15.61 16.05 5.53
C LEU A 227 17.13 15.85 5.76
N PRO A 228 17.62 14.61 5.96
CA PRO A 228 19.05 14.30 5.97
C PRO A 228 19.78 14.73 4.70
N GLU A 229 21.00 15.27 4.83
CA GLU A 229 21.81 15.82 3.71
C GLU A 229 22.01 14.84 2.54
N ASN A 230 22.09 13.54 2.82
CA ASN A 230 22.26 12.52 1.78
C ASN A 230 21.03 12.36 0.88
N LEU A 231 19.83 12.75 1.32
CA LEU A 231 18.56 12.54 0.63
C LEU A 231 18.09 13.74 -0.22
N PHE A 232 18.85 14.84 -0.28
CA PHE A 232 18.48 15.98 -1.12
C PHE A 232 18.71 15.72 -2.62
N GLY A 233 17.67 15.96 -3.40
CA GLY A 233 17.77 16.29 -4.82
C GLY A 233 18.18 17.75 -5.05
N GLU A 234 18.71 18.06 -6.23
CA GLU A 234 19.16 19.41 -6.61
C GLU A 234 18.07 20.24 -7.29
N LYS A 235 17.20 19.58 -8.04
CA LYS A 235 15.99 20.15 -8.65
C LYS A 235 14.84 19.15 -8.49
N TRP A 236 13.62 19.64 -8.61
CA TRP A 236 12.44 18.78 -8.71
C TRP A 236 11.36 19.44 -9.57
N ALA A 237 10.43 18.64 -10.09
CA ALA A 237 9.25 19.11 -10.80
C ALA A 237 8.05 18.20 -10.50
N PHE A 238 6.85 18.79 -10.47
CA PHE A 238 5.63 18.03 -10.60
C PHE A 238 5.50 17.55 -12.04
N VAL A 239 5.27 16.25 -12.22
CA VAL A 239 5.14 15.59 -13.51
C VAL A 239 3.87 14.73 -13.55
N GLN A 240 3.47 14.33 -14.75
CA GLN A 240 2.39 13.36 -14.97
C GLN A 240 2.80 12.42 -16.10
N LEU A 241 2.58 11.13 -15.90
CA LEU A 241 2.80 10.08 -16.92
C LEU A 241 1.52 9.28 -17.13
N PRO A 242 1.19 8.87 -18.37
CA PRO A 242 0.17 7.85 -18.61
C PRO A 242 0.48 6.58 -17.82
N PHE A 243 -0.53 5.90 -17.28
CA PHE A 243 -0.32 4.68 -16.51
C PHE A 243 0.41 3.58 -17.29
N SER A 244 0.20 3.50 -18.61
CA SER A 244 0.98 2.65 -19.52
C SER A 244 2.50 2.89 -19.41
N ALA A 245 2.95 4.15 -19.37
CA ALA A 245 4.37 4.49 -19.20
C ALA A 245 4.86 4.21 -17.77
N VAL A 246 4.03 4.43 -16.75
CA VAL A 246 4.34 4.05 -15.36
C VAL A 246 4.54 2.53 -15.24
N ARG A 247 3.71 1.73 -15.93
CA ARG A 247 3.83 0.27 -15.96
C ARG A 247 5.11 -0.19 -16.66
N GLU A 248 5.51 0.49 -17.74
CA GLU A 248 6.78 0.22 -18.43
C GLU A 248 7.98 0.49 -17.49
N GLU A 249 8.01 1.65 -16.82
CA GLU A 249 9.04 1.98 -15.83
C GLU A 249 9.13 0.92 -14.72
N ILE A 250 8.00 0.53 -14.12
CA ILE A 250 7.95 -0.50 -13.08
C ILE A 250 8.42 -1.87 -13.59
N SER A 251 7.99 -2.29 -14.78
CA SER A 251 8.43 -3.57 -15.38
C SER A 251 9.93 -3.57 -15.66
N SER A 252 10.51 -2.40 -15.96
CA SER A 252 11.92 -2.26 -16.25
C SER A 252 12.83 -2.26 -15.01
N LEU A 253 12.29 -2.15 -13.79
CA LEU A 253 13.08 -2.06 -12.55
C LEU A 253 14.07 -3.22 -12.40
N ASP A 254 13.56 -4.44 -12.55
CA ASP A 254 14.35 -5.67 -12.40
C ASP A 254 15.34 -5.85 -13.56
N GLU A 255 14.90 -5.60 -14.80
CA GLU A 255 15.74 -5.74 -15.99
C GLU A 255 16.91 -4.74 -16.02
N ARG A 256 16.64 -3.48 -15.64
CA ARG A 256 17.62 -2.38 -15.68
C ARG A 256 18.40 -2.23 -14.36
N SER A 257 18.10 -3.01 -13.33
CA SER A 257 18.65 -2.88 -11.98
C SER A 257 18.51 -1.47 -11.40
N VAL A 258 17.35 -0.86 -11.63
CA VAL A 258 16.97 0.48 -11.17
C VAL A 258 16.46 0.37 -9.73
N PHE A 259 16.76 1.36 -8.88
CA PHE A 259 16.29 1.34 -7.49
C PHE A 259 14.81 1.68 -7.43
N GLY A 260 13.98 0.88 -6.78
CA GLY A 260 12.56 1.16 -6.80
C GLY A 260 11.72 0.24 -5.96
N ALA A 261 10.42 0.51 -5.99
CA ALA A 261 9.38 -0.40 -5.56
C ALA A 261 8.19 -0.25 -6.49
N GLY A 262 7.84 -1.33 -7.19
CA GLY A 262 6.57 -1.43 -7.89
C GLY A 262 5.39 -1.55 -6.94
N LEU A 263 4.22 -1.65 -7.55
CA LEU A 263 3.01 -2.07 -6.88
C LEU A 263 2.19 -2.88 -7.88
N ASP A 264 1.82 -4.10 -7.51
CA ASP A 264 0.89 -4.90 -8.29
C ASP A 264 -0.52 -4.39 -7.99
N LEU A 265 -1.08 -3.62 -8.93
CA LEU A 265 -2.42 -3.04 -8.76
C LEU A 265 -3.52 -4.06 -9.01
N ASP A 266 -3.26 -5.09 -9.82
CA ASP A 266 -4.22 -6.13 -10.15
C ASP A 266 -4.47 -7.02 -8.92
N LEU A 267 -3.41 -7.39 -8.19
CA LEU A 267 -3.51 -8.09 -6.89
C LEU A 267 -4.17 -7.25 -5.78
N LEU A 268 -4.15 -5.92 -5.89
CA LEU A 268 -4.87 -5.02 -4.97
C LEU A 268 -6.32 -4.73 -5.41
N GLY A 269 -6.77 -5.25 -6.57
CA GLY A 269 -8.08 -4.95 -7.13
C GLY A 269 -8.26 -3.49 -7.59
N ILE A 270 -7.17 -2.80 -7.95
CA ILE A 270 -7.16 -1.39 -8.35
C ILE A 270 -7.04 -1.27 -9.87
N GLU A 271 -8.18 -1.19 -10.56
CA GLU A 271 -8.22 -0.97 -12.01
C GLU A 271 -7.86 0.48 -12.39
N VAL A 272 -6.94 0.65 -13.34
CA VAL A 272 -6.49 1.96 -13.85
C VAL A 272 -6.35 1.92 -15.37
N ASP A 273 -7.01 2.85 -16.09
CA ASP A 273 -6.88 2.95 -17.56
C ASP A 273 -5.47 3.41 -17.96
N ASP A 274 -4.93 2.81 -19.03
CA ASP A 274 -3.57 3.04 -19.54
C ASP A 274 -3.25 4.51 -19.89
N ASN A 275 -4.26 5.34 -20.18
CA ASN A 275 -4.13 6.76 -20.50
C ASN A 275 -4.31 7.66 -19.27
N THR A 276 -4.65 7.10 -18.11
CA THR A 276 -4.80 7.85 -16.85
C THR A 276 -3.48 8.53 -16.52
N LEU A 277 -3.51 9.85 -16.35
CA LEU A 277 -2.31 10.64 -16.03
C LEU A 277 -2.01 10.54 -14.54
N ILE A 278 -1.13 9.61 -14.18
CA ILE A 278 -0.65 9.42 -12.81
C ILE A 278 0.27 10.59 -12.47
N PRO A 279 0.01 11.33 -11.37
CA PRO A 279 0.89 12.39 -10.90
C PRO A 279 2.14 11.82 -10.25
N GLY A 280 3.26 12.51 -10.42
CA GLY A 280 4.50 12.15 -9.75
C GLY A 280 5.37 13.35 -9.42
N LEU A 281 6.41 13.06 -8.65
CA LEU A 281 7.50 13.98 -8.35
C LEU A 281 8.77 13.50 -9.05
N ALA A 282 9.24 14.24 -10.04
CA ALA A 282 10.56 14.01 -10.65
C ALA A 282 11.62 14.79 -9.87
N VAL A 283 12.74 14.14 -9.57
CA VAL A 283 13.85 14.69 -8.76
C VAL A 283 15.16 14.50 -9.50
N ALA A 284 15.84 15.61 -9.83
CA ALA A 284 17.13 15.59 -10.49
C ALA A 284 18.29 15.76 -9.49
N SER A 285 19.37 15.01 -9.68
CA SER A 285 20.60 15.16 -8.91
C SER A 285 21.82 14.64 -9.68
N SER A 286 22.95 15.34 -9.61
CA SER A 286 24.26 14.83 -10.06
C SER A 286 24.72 13.57 -9.29
N ARG A 287 24.02 13.24 -8.19
CA ARG A 287 24.22 12.05 -7.36
C ARG A 287 23.00 11.13 -7.39
N ALA A 288 22.26 11.09 -8.50
CA ALA A 288 21.02 10.31 -8.64
C ALA A 288 21.14 8.86 -8.16
N LYS A 289 22.20 8.14 -8.55
CA LYS A 289 22.40 6.73 -8.16
C LYS A 289 22.62 6.52 -6.66
N PRO A 290 23.55 7.25 -5.98
CA PRO A 290 23.61 7.27 -4.51
C PRO A 290 22.29 7.68 -3.83
N LEU A 291 21.63 8.72 -4.34
CA LEU A 291 20.37 9.23 -3.80
C LEU A 291 19.27 8.14 -3.83
N ALA A 292 19.10 7.50 -4.98
CA ALA A 292 18.15 6.42 -5.17
C ALA A 292 18.47 5.19 -4.29
N ALA A 293 19.75 4.84 -4.14
CA ALA A 293 20.19 3.77 -3.24
C ALA A 293 19.86 4.05 -1.75
N TRP A 294 20.03 5.30 -1.28
CA TRP A 294 19.63 5.66 0.09
C TRP A 294 18.10 5.68 0.25
N MET A 295 17.37 6.21 -0.73
CA MET A 295 15.89 6.24 -0.71
C MET A 295 15.29 4.82 -0.64
N ASN A 296 15.90 3.86 -1.33
CA ASN A 296 15.46 2.46 -1.29
C ASN A 296 15.54 1.81 0.11
N GLY A 297 16.35 2.37 1.01
CA GLY A 297 16.48 1.91 2.40
C GLY A 297 15.45 2.46 3.38
N LEU A 298 14.55 3.38 2.96
CA LEU A 298 13.72 4.17 3.87
C LEU A 298 12.27 3.69 4.04
N GLU A 299 11.79 2.71 3.26
CA GLU A 299 10.36 2.37 3.20
C GLU A 299 9.52 3.60 2.77
N VAL A 300 9.73 4.07 1.54
CA VAL A 300 9.03 5.25 0.99
C VAL A 300 7.54 4.96 0.81
N CYS A 301 6.69 5.74 1.48
CA CYS A 301 5.26 5.51 1.56
C CYS A 301 4.45 6.48 0.68
N SER A 302 4.64 7.79 0.85
CA SER A 302 3.92 8.80 0.07
C SER A 302 4.64 10.15 0.00
N VAL A 303 4.30 10.93 -1.03
CA VAL A 303 4.65 12.34 -1.19
C VAL A 303 3.37 13.18 -1.07
N GLU A 304 3.43 14.31 -0.38
CA GLU A 304 2.31 15.23 -0.15
C GLU A 304 2.76 16.69 -0.37
N ALA A 305 1.95 17.50 -1.06
CA ALA A 305 2.23 18.91 -1.29
C ALA A 305 1.47 19.81 -0.29
N GLU A 306 2.18 20.30 0.72
CA GLU A 306 1.61 21.15 1.77
C GLU A 306 1.58 22.63 1.35
N THR A 307 0.48 23.03 0.72
CA THR A 307 0.22 24.40 0.23
C THR A 307 0.26 25.45 1.33
N GLY A 308 -0.06 25.07 2.57
CA GLY A 308 0.02 25.92 3.76
C GLY A 308 1.41 26.53 3.95
N ARG A 309 2.43 25.66 4.04
CA ARG A 309 3.84 26.04 4.23
C ARG A 309 4.62 26.25 2.93
N GLY A 310 4.13 25.75 1.79
CA GLY A 310 4.82 25.82 0.50
C GLY A 310 5.95 24.79 0.42
N CYS A 311 5.67 23.55 0.81
CA CYS A 311 6.67 22.48 0.83
C CYS A 311 6.09 21.14 0.36
N LEU A 312 7.00 20.22 0.05
CA LEU A 312 6.70 18.81 -0.19
C LEU A 312 7.10 18.02 1.06
N LEU A 313 6.23 17.10 1.47
CA LEU A 313 6.44 16.19 2.59
C LEU A 313 6.65 14.79 2.04
N LEU A 314 7.70 14.10 2.53
CA LEU A 314 8.00 12.71 2.20
C LEU A 314 7.72 11.85 3.45
N SER A 315 6.73 10.98 3.36
CA SER A 315 6.38 10.01 4.40
C SER A 315 7.18 8.72 4.21
N VAL A 316 7.87 8.25 5.25
CA VAL A 316 8.69 7.03 5.23
C VAL A 316 8.48 6.18 6.49
N GLY A 317 8.57 4.86 6.35
CA GLY A 317 8.28 3.90 7.42
C GLY A 317 6.88 4.09 8.01
N ILE A 318 6.75 4.03 9.35
CA ILE A 318 5.45 4.22 10.05
C ILE A 318 5.28 5.60 10.69
N SER A 319 6.37 6.24 11.10
CA SER A 319 6.34 7.39 12.00
C SER A 319 7.42 8.43 11.66
N THR A 320 7.79 8.55 10.38
CA THR A 320 8.72 9.59 9.91
C THR A 320 8.13 10.36 8.73
N ARG A 321 8.21 11.69 8.78
CA ARG A 321 7.86 12.61 7.69
C ARG A 321 8.97 13.63 7.56
N TYR A 322 9.50 13.82 6.36
CA TYR A 322 10.54 14.83 6.08
C TYR A 322 9.95 15.99 5.30
N VAL A 323 10.43 17.21 5.56
CA VAL A 323 10.28 18.33 4.62
C VAL A 323 11.25 18.09 3.47
N TYR A 324 10.77 17.43 2.42
CA TYR A 324 11.59 16.93 1.31
C TYR A 324 12.08 18.05 0.39
N ALA A 325 11.20 19.01 0.12
CA ALA A 325 11.54 20.19 -0.66
C ALA A 325 10.67 21.39 -0.27
N THR A 326 11.09 22.60 -0.62
CA THR A 326 10.33 23.84 -0.40
C THR A 326 10.23 24.64 -1.70
N TYR A 327 9.10 25.30 -1.93
CA TYR A 327 8.91 26.25 -3.03
C TYR A 327 8.49 27.61 -2.50
N LYS A 328 8.82 28.67 -3.26
CA LYS A 328 8.36 30.02 -2.93
C LYS A 328 6.86 30.10 -3.13
N LYS A 329 6.10 30.28 -2.05
CA LYS A 329 4.64 30.45 -2.12
C LYS A 329 4.24 31.66 -2.97
N THR A 330 3.62 31.38 -4.11
CA THR A 330 2.99 32.34 -5.04
C THR A 330 1.61 31.79 -5.44
N PRO A 331 0.69 32.60 -5.99
CA PRO A 331 -0.60 32.08 -6.47
C PRO A 331 -0.44 30.94 -7.48
N THR A 332 0.51 31.07 -8.42
CA THR A 332 0.82 30.05 -9.43
C THR A 332 1.31 28.74 -8.81
N THR A 333 2.39 28.78 -8.01
CA THR A 333 2.95 27.56 -7.39
C THR A 333 2.00 26.92 -6.36
N THR A 334 1.09 27.71 -5.76
CA THR A 334 0.06 27.19 -4.87
C THR A 334 -0.99 26.43 -5.69
N SER A 335 -1.47 27.02 -6.79
CA SER A 335 -2.41 26.35 -7.71
C SER A 335 -1.81 25.12 -8.38
N GLU A 336 -0.51 25.09 -8.68
CA GLU A 336 0.18 23.90 -9.21
C GLU A 336 0.20 22.75 -8.19
N ALA A 337 0.53 23.05 -6.92
CA ALA A 337 0.52 22.06 -5.84
C ALA A 337 -0.90 21.56 -5.51
N GLU A 338 -1.90 22.45 -5.51
CA GLU A 338 -3.31 22.09 -5.35
C GLU A 338 -3.81 21.19 -6.49
N ALA A 339 -3.40 21.48 -7.74
CA ALA A 339 -3.74 20.65 -8.89
C ALA A 339 -3.06 19.27 -8.84
N TRP A 340 -1.82 19.19 -8.33
CA TRP A 340 -1.11 17.92 -8.16
C TRP A 340 -1.78 17.02 -7.10
N GLU A 341 -2.14 17.57 -5.93
CA GLU A 341 -2.91 16.83 -4.91
C GLU A 341 -4.31 16.45 -5.41
N ALA A 342 -4.99 17.33 -6.15
CA ALA A 342 -6.27 17.00 -6.75
C ALA A 342 -6.16 15.85 -7.77
N ALA A 343 -5.11 15.82 -8.59
CA ALA A 343 -4.83 14.71 -9.51
C ALA A 343 -4.51 13.40 -8.75
N LYS A 344 -3.71 13.47 -7.68
CA LYS A 344 -3.36 12.31 -6.85
C LYS A 344 -4.61 11.70 -6.21
N LYS A 345 -5.47 12.56 -5.65
CA LYS A 345 -6.77 12.14 -5.11
C LYS A 345 -7.72 11.58 -6.17
N ALA A 346 -7.71 12.12 -7.39
CA ALA A 346 -8.50 11.58 -8.50
C ALA A 346 -8.02 10.20 -8.95
N CYS A 347 -6.73 9.88 -8.78
CA CYS A 347 -6.14 8.56 -9.00
C CYS A 347 -6.20 7.65 -7.75
N GLY A 348 -7.12 7.90 -6.81
CA GLY A 348 -7.26 7.07 -5.60
C GLY A 348 -6.09 7.12 -4.61
N GLY A 349 -5.22 8.13 -4.72
CA GLY A 349 -3.97 8.22 -3.95
C GLY A 349 -2.75 7.63 -4.67
N LEU A 350 -2.92 7.06 -5.87
CA LEU A 350 -1.83 6.55 -6.70
C LEU A 350 -0.97 7.71 -7.24
N HIS A 351 0.34 7.63 -7.02
CA HIS A 351 1.33 8.60 -7.48
C HIS A 351 2.72 7.95 -7.55
N PHE A 352 3.71 8.63 -8.13
CA PHE A 352 5.08 8.11 -8.18
C PHE A 352 6.15 9.11 -7.73
N LEU A 353 7.30 8.57 -7.35
CA LEU A 353 8.55 9.32 -7.15
C LEU A 353 9.59 8.80 -8.14
N ALA A 354 10.16 9.70 -8.94
CA ALA A 354 11.23 9.40 -9.90
C ALA A 354 12.51 10.18 -9.53
N ILE A 355 13.65 9.51 -9.59
CA ILE A 355 14.98 10.07 -9.32
C ILE A 355 15.85 9.86 -10.55
N GLN A 356 16.44 10.93 -11.08
CA GLN A 356 17.11 10.98 -12.37
C GLN A 356 18.29 11.95 -12.35
N GLU A 357 19.16 11.93 -13.37
CA GLU A 357 20.36 12.78 -13.40
C GLU A 357 20.02 14.25 -13.72
N ASP A 358 19.16 14.49 -14.71
CA ASP A 358 18.53 15.80 -14.98
C ASP A 358 17.01 15.66 -15.18
N LEU A 359 16.27 16.77 -15.17
CA LEU A 359 14.82 16.79 -15.35
C LEU A 359 14.39 16.47 -16.79
N ASP A 360 15.27 16.71 -17.76
CA ASP A 360 15.06 16.41 -19.19
C ASP A 360 15.63 15.02 -19.60
N SER A 361 15.88 14.12 -18.63
CA SER A 361 16.31 12.74 -18.87
C SER A 361 15.14 11.86 -19.31
N ASP A 362 15.35 11.01 -20.31
CA ASP A 362 14.37 9.98 -20.70
C ASP A 362 14.39 8.78 -19.73
N ASP A 363 15.53 8.48 -19.10
CA ASP A 363 15.70 7.35 -18.17
C ASP A 363 15.70 7.77 -16.69
N CYS A 364 15.06 6.96 -15.85
CA CYS A 364 15.09 7.06 -14.39
C CYS A 364 16.20 6.19 -13.76
N VAL A 365 16.83 6.70 -12.70
CA VAL A 365 17.83 5.98 -11.87
C VAL A 365 17.20 5.38 -10.61
N GLY A 366 16.03 5.89 -10.21
CA GLY A 366 15.14 5.19 -9.32
C GLY A 366 13.67 5.57 -9.51
N PHE A 367 12.75 4.64 -9.31
CA PHE A 367 11.32 4.84 -9.50
C PHE A 367 10.50 4.07 -8.45
N TRP A 368 9.63 4.76 -7.72
CA TRP A 368 8.73 4.16 -6.73
C TRP A 368 7.28 4.47 -7.10
N LEU A 369 6.47 3.42 -7.28
CA LEU A 369 5.02 3.52 -7.30
C LEU A 369 4.51 3.53 -5.86
N LEU A 370 3.68 4.53 -5.54
CA LEU A 370 3.24 4.89 -4.20
C LEU A 370 1.71 4.98 -4.18
N LEU A 371 1.09 4.47 -3.13
CA LEU A 371 -0.36 4.50 -2.93
C LEU A 371 -0.67 5.07 -1.54
N ASP A 372 -1.25 6.26 -1.51
CA ASP A 372 -1.56 7.00 -0.28
C ASP A 372 -3.02 6.74 0.14
N LEU A 373 -3.26 5.56 0.73
CA LEU A 373 -4.58 5.17 1.21
C LEU A 373 -4.98 5.94 2.49
N PRO A 374 -6.29 6.19 2.71
CA PRO A 374 -6.75 6.61 4.03
C PRO A 374 -6.45 5.55 5.09
N PRO A 375 -6.31 5.93 6.38
CA PRO A 375 -6.28 4.96 7.47
C PRO A 375 -7.52 4.05 7.45
N PRO A 376 -7.38 2.73 7.69
CA PRO A 376 -8.53 1.84 7.83
C PRO A 376 -9.36 2.24 9.06
N PRO A 377 -10.64 1.86 9.13
CA PRO A 377 -11.56 2.23 10.20
C PRO A 377 -11.26 1.59 11.58
N VAL A 378 -10.19 0.78 11.72
CA VAL A 378 -9.88 -0.07 12.90
C VAL A 378 -8.48 0.06 13.47
#